data_AF-A0A1L8Z9Z1-F1
#
_entry.id   AF-A0A1L8Z9Z1-F1
#
_cell.length_a   1.000
_cell.length_b   1.000
_cell.length_c   1.000
_cell.angle_alpha   90.00
_cell.angle_beta   90.00
_cell.angle_gamma   90.00
#
_symmetry.space_group_name_H-M   'P 1'
#
loop_
_entity.id
_entity.type
_entity.pdbx_description
1 polymer ?
#
loop_
_entity_poly.entity_id
_entity_poly.type
_entity_poly.pdbx_seq_one_letter_code
_entity_poly.pdbx_strand_id
1 'polypeptide(L)'
;IITEGVFSNLRLYAAEHRLLVDIKKTIINLKDPNYRDVPPVPDYNEVYFNKFFLDLGSERSKELIKLFGRLKNEQNNKFKHEVYWLYSCIRALYSPDIKYSGEGGNEYFYNGREVFMPKPTIDEQYFKVKKGIEQYALR
;
A
#
# COMPACT_ATOMS: atom_id res chain seq x y z
N ILE A 1 -7.82 -22.03 11.10
CA ILE A 1 -8.99 -21.66 10.26
C ILE A 1 -8.51 -20.67 9.20
N ILE A 2 -8.60 -21.05 7.92
CA ILE A 2 -8.37 -20.15 6.79
C ILE A 2 -9.67 -19.38 6.57
N THR A 3 -9.57 -18.07 6.30
CA THR A 3 -10.73 -17.21 6.12
C THR A 3 -11.26 -17.27 4.68
N GLU A 4 -12.58 -17.37 4.52
CA GLU A 4 -13.26 -17.32 3.22
C GLU A 4 -13.41 -15.87 2.73
N GLY A 5 -13.45 -15.66 1.40
CA GLY A 5 -13.62 -14.33 0.78
C GLY A 5 -12.59 -14.03 -0.31
N VAL A 6 -12.50 -12.74 -0.70
CA VAL A 6 -11.62 -12.27 -1.80
C VAL A 6 -10.15 -12.66 -1.60
N PHE A 7 -9.71 -12.83 -0.35
CA PHE A 7 -8.34 -13.20 0.00
C PHE A 7 -8.15 -14.69 0.33
N SER A 8 -9.10 -15.57 0.00
CA SER A 8 -9.02 -17.01 0.29
C SER A 8 -7.74 -17.65 -0.26
N ASN A 9 -7.34 -17.25 -1.48
CA ASN A 9 -6.13 -17.72 -2.16
C ASN A 9 -4.84 -17.38 -1.43
N LEU A 10 -4.85 -16.34 -0.58
CA LEU A 10 -3.69 -15.97 0.24
C LEU A 10 -3.54 -16.87 1.47
N ARG A 11 -4.54 -17.71 1.79
CA ARG A 11 -4.53 -18.63 2.94
C ARG A 11 -4.14 -17.93 4.25
N LEU A 12 -4.72 -16.76 4.50
CA LEU A 12 -4.44 -15.96 5.69
C LEU A 12 -4.98 -16.64 6.96
N TYR A 13 -4.18 -16.64 8.02
CA TYR A 13 -4.65 -16.98 9.36
C TYR A 13 -5.63 -15.91 9.88
N ALA A 14 -6.47 -16.27 10.85
CA ALA A 14 -7.45 -15.35 11.42
C ALA A 14 -6.84 -14.03 11.94
N ALA A 15 -5.64 -14.07 12.53
CA ALA A 15 -4.93 -12.87 12.99
C ALA A 15 -4.46 -11.99 11.82
N GLU A 16 -3.92 -12.59 10.76
CA GLU A 16 -3.50 -11.88 9.54
C GLU A 16 -4.71 -11.25 8.84
N HIS A 17 -5.84 -11.95 8.77
CA HIS A 17 -7.08 -11.41 8.21
C HIS A 17 -7.59 -10.21 9.01
N ARG A 18 -7.56 -10.28 10.35
CA ARG A 18 -7.94 -9.14 11.22
C ARG A 18 -7.04 -7.92 10.98
N LEU A 19 -5.72 -8.13 10.89
CA LEU A 19 -4.77 -7.06 10.57
C LEU A 19 -5.03 -6.44 9.20
N LEU A 20 -5.34 -7.26 8.19
CA LEU A 20 -5.68 -6.76 6.86
C LEU A 20 -6.97 -5.92 6.88
N VAL A 21 -7.98 -6.34 7.64
CA VAL A 21 -9.20 -5.55 7.89
C VAL A 21 -8.88 -4.23 8.58
N ASP A 22 -7.97 -4.23 9.55
CA ASP A 22 -7.55 -3.01 10.25
C ASP A 22 -6.83 -2.03 9.32
N ILE A 23 -5.92 -2.52 8.48
CA ILE A 23 -5.26 -1.73 7.42
C ILE A 23 -6.32 -1.09 6.53
N LYS A 24 -7.27 -1.89 6.02
CA LYS A 24 -8.36 -1.40 5.15
C LYS A 24 -9.19 -0.32 5.84
N LYS A 25 -9.63 -0.55 7.08
CA LYS A 25 -10.40 0.42 7.87
C LYS A 25 -9.64 1.72 8.07
N THR A 26 -8.34 1.64 8.34
CA THR A 26 -7.50 2.83 8.46
C THR A 26 -7.51 3.62 7.15
N ILE A 27 -7.28 2.99 5.99
CA ILE A 27 -7.34 3.67 4.68
C ILE A 27 -8.71 4.34 4.46
N ILE A 28 -9.81 3.66 4.77
CA ILE A 28 -11.16 4.23 4.63
C ILE A 28 -11.32 5.48 5.52
N ASN A 29 -10.81 5.43 6.75
CA ASN A 29 -10.84 6.59 7.65
C ASN A 29 -9.97 7.75 7.14
N LEU A 30 -8.89 7.45 6.40
CA LEU A 30 -8.08 8.47 5.73
C LEU A 30 -8.82 9.18 4.59
N LYS A 31 -10.04 8.76 4.21
CA LYS A 31 -10.87 9.55 3.29
C LYS A 31 -11.41 10.83 3.95
N ASP A 32 -11.54 10.84 5.27
CA ASP A 32 -12.01 12.00 6.00
C ASP A 32 -10.89 13.06 6.08
N PRO A 33 -11.06 14.25 5.48
CA PRO A 33 -10.06 15.32 5.56
C PRO A 33 -9.83 15.82 7.00
N ASN A 34 -10.71 15.50 7.95
CA ASN A 34 -10.53 15.81 9.36
C ASN A 34 -9.57 14.85 10.09
N TYR A 35 -9.03 13.84 9.40
CA TYR A 35 -8.06 12.91 9.95
C TYR A 35 -6.66 13.55 10.00
N ARG A 36 -6.35 14.28 11.07
CA ARG A 36 -5.26 15.27 11.15
C ARG A 36 -3.81 14.76 11.13
N ASP A 37 -3.57 13.45 11.06
CA ASP A 37 -2.22 12.90 11.22
C ASP A 37 -1.50 12.55 9.89
N VAL A 38 -2.26 12.36 8.80
CA VAL A 38 -1.72 11.97 7.48
C VAL A 38 -2.58 12.58 6.37
N PRO A 39 -2.02 12.81 5.16
CA PRO A 39 -2.80 13.31 4.04
C PRO A 39 -3.99 12.39 3.70
N PRO A 40 -5.14 12.97 3.31
CA PRO A 40 -6.29 12.16 2.96
C PRO A 40 -6.08 11.42 1.63
N VAL A 41 -6.76 10.29 1.48
CA VAL A 41 -6.77 9.47 0.25
C VAL A 41 -8.20 9.38 -0.30
N PRO A 42 -8.78 10.49 -0.79
CA PRO A 42 -10.18 10.55 -1.22
C PRO A 42 -10.49 9.60 -2.38
N ASP A 43 -9.44 9.27 -3.14
CA ASP A 43 -9.41 8.36 -4.28
C ASP A 43 -9.24 6.88 -3.87
N TYR A 44 -9.53 6.52 -2.61
CA TYR A 44 -9.49 5.11 -2.19
C TYR A 44 -10.33 4.22 -3.10
N ASN A 45 -9.69 3.19 -3.65
CA ASN A 45 -10.29 2.18 -4.51
C ASN A 45 -10.03 0.78 -3.94
N GLU A 46 -11.10 0.12 -3.53
CA GLU A 46 -11.04 -1.23 -2.97
C GLU A 46 -10.52 -2.27 -3.96
N VAL A 47 -10.82 -2.12 -5.25
CA VAL A 47 -10.34 -3.04 -6.29
C VAL A 47 -8.82 -2.98 -6.39
N TYR A 48 -8.22 -1.79 -6.32
CA TYR A 48 -6.76 -1.65 -6.33
C TYR A 48 -6.12 -2.26 -5.08
N PHE A 49 -6.73 -2.04 -3.92
CA PHE A 49 -6.26 -2.63 -2.67
C PHE A 49 -6.29 -4.17 -2.74
N ASN A 50 -7.42 -4.75 -3.14
CA ASN A 50 -7.56 -6.20 -3.25
C ASN A 50 -6.58 -6.77 -4.28
N LYS A 51 -6.47 -6.12 -5.44
CA LYS A 51 -5.58 -6.54 -6.52
C LYS A 51 -4.12 -6.55 -6.08
N PHE A 52 -3.66 -5.55 -5.33
CA PHE A 52 -2.29 -5.50 -4.83
C PHE A 52 -1.91 -6.75 -4.03
N PHE A 53 -2.68 -7.09 -2.98
CA PHE A 53 -2.39 -8.25 -2.13
C PHE A 53 -2.56 -9.58 -2.88
N LEU A 54 -3.43 -9.63 -3.89
CA LEU A 54 -3.55 -10.81 -4.75
C LEU A 54 -2.35 -10.96 -5.69
N ASP A 55 -1.92 -9.88 -6.35
CA ASP A 55 -0.78 -9.86 -7.27
C ASP A 55 0.55 -10.15 -6.54
N LEU A 56 0.66 -9.79 -5.25
CA LEU A 56 1.82 -10.16 -4.41
C LEU A 56 1.92 -11.66 -4.12
N GLY A 57 0.80 -12.39 -4.16
CA GLY A 57 0.72 -13.79 -3.75
C GLY A 57 0.79 -14.00 -2.22
N SER A 58 0.53 -15.25 -1.79
CA SER A 58 0.40 -15.64 -0.37
C SER A 58 1.57 -15.18 0.49
N GLU A 59 2.80 -15.54 0.12
CA GLU A 59 3.97 -15.35 0.98
C GLU A 59 4.27 -13.88 1.25
N ARG A 60 4.38 -13.07 0.19
CA ARG A 60 4.69 -11.63 0.32
C ARG A 60 3.54 -10.86 0.97
N SER A 61 2.29 -11.21 0.68
CA SER A 61 1.14 -10.58 1.35
C SER A 61 1.12 -10.86 2.84
N LYS A 62 1.37 -12.10 3.27
CA LYS A 62 1.47 -12.45 4.69
C LYS A 62 2.63 -11.74 5.36
N GLU A 63 3.79 -11.70 4.72
CA GLU A 63 4.95 -10.99 5.23
C GLU A 63 4.63 -9.51 5.49
N LEU A 64 4.06 -8.82 4.50
CA LEU A 64 3.69 -7.41 4.62
C LEU A 64 2.65 -7.18 5.73
N ILE A 65 1.61 -8.01 5.79
CA ILE A 65 0.57 -7.92 6.83
C ILE A 65 1.17 -8.09 8.24
N LYS A 66 2.10 -9.04 8.40
CA LYS A 66 2.79 -9.25 9.69
C LYS A 66 3.65 -8.05 10.09
N LEU A 67 4.33 -7.42 9.13
CA LEU A 67 5.12 -6.21 9.37
C LEU A 67 4.23 -5.06 9.88
N PHE A 68 3.06 -4.86 9.25
CA PHE A 68 2.05 -3.92 9.76
C PHE A 68 1.55 -4.26 11.16
N GLY A 69 1.39 -5.55 11.47
CA GLY A 69 1.03 -6.01 12.82
C GLY A 69 2.03 -5.58 13.90
N ARG A 70 3.33 -5.56 13.59
CA ARG A 70 4.37 -5.09 14.52
C ARG A 70 4.23 -3.59 14.77
N LEU A 71 4.09 -2.79 13.71
CA LEU A 71 3.90 -1.33 13.82
C LEU A 71 2.66 -0.96 14.63
N LYS A 72 1.55 -1.67 14.43
CA LYS A 72 0.29 -1.41 15.14
C LYS A 72 0.44 -1.55 16.66
N ASN A 73 1.27 -2.49 17.12
CA ASN A 73 1.49 -2.74 18.53
C ASN A 73 2.42 -1.70 19.18
N GLU A 74 3.28 -1.06 18.39
CA GLU A 74 4.32 -0.15 18.89
C GLU A 74 3.83 1.30 18.96
N GLN A 75 3.20 1.85 17.90
CA GLN A 75 2.74 3.25 17.86
C GLN A 75 1.62 3.48 16.82
N ASN A 76 0.46 4.01 17.26
CA ASN A 76 -0.70 4.22 16.37
C ASN A 76 -0.43 5.21 15.22
N ASN A 77 0.36 6.27 15.44
CA ASN A 77 0.65 7.26 14.40
C ASN A 77 1.58 6.73 13.29
N LYS A 78 2.59 5.92 13.64
CA LYS A 78 3.45 5.24 12.67
C LYS A 78 2.62 4.28 11.79
N PHE A 79 1.71 3.53 12.40
CA PHE A 79 0.81 2.63 11.67
C PHE A 79 -0.04 3.38 10.63
N LYS A 80 -0.66 4.51 11.00
CA LYS A 80 -1.43 5.34 10.07
C LYS A 80 -0.58 5.84 8.89
N HIS A 81 0.63 6.30 9.16
CA HIS A 81 1.55 6.80 8.13
C HIS A 81 1.95 5.71 7.13
N GLU A 82 2.30 4.52 7.62
CA GLU A 82 2.66 3.41 6.73
C GLU A 82 1.46 2.86 5.97
N VAL A 83 0.25 2.92 6.54
CA VAL A 83 -0.97 2.58 5.81
C VAL A 83 -1.26 3.57 4.68
N TYR A 84 -1.04 4.88 4.92
CA TYR A 84 -1.08 5.90 3.88
C TYR A 84 -0.04 5.63 2.79
N TRP A 85 1.19 5.29 3.18
CA TRP A 85 2.28 4.99 2.26
C TRP A 85 1.99 3.76 1.40
N LEU A 86 1.46 2.69 2.00
CA LEU A 86 0.96 1.51 1.29
C LEU A 86 -0.04 1.91 0.21
N TYR A 87 -1.07 2.70 0.55
CA TYR A 87 -2.07 3.09 -0.44
C TYR A 87 -1.48 3.96 -1.55
N SER A 88 -0.54 4.84 -1.24
CA SER A 88 0.19 5.63 -2.24
C SER A 88 0.95 4.74 -3.23
N CYS A 89 1.58 3.67 -2.75
CA CYS A 89 2.27 2.67 -3.58
C CYS A 89 1.29 1.86 -4.46
N ILE A 90 0.14 1.47 -3.89
CA ILE A 90 -0.94 0.79 -4.63
C ILE A 90 -1.48 1.69 -5.75
N ARG A 91 -1.72 2.96 -5.44
CA ARG A 91 -2.23 3.94 -6.40
C ARG A 91 -1.29 4.12 -7.58
N ALA A 92 0.03 4.17 -7.34
CA ALA A 92 1.03 4.24 -8.39
C ALA A 92 1.03 3.00 -9.32
N LEU A 93 0.56 1.84 -8.87
CA LEU A 93 0.49 0.66 -9.76
C LEU A 93 -0.73 0.69 -10.68
N TYR A 94 -1.88 1.07 -10.13
CA TYR A 94 -3.16 0.75 -10.73
C TYR A 94 -3.98 1.97 -11.16
N SER A 95 -3.68 3.17 -10.64
CA SER A 95 -4.44 4.35 -11.01
C SER A 95 -4.18 4.73 -12.47
N PRO A 96 -5.23 4.85 -13.31
CA PRO A 96 -5.08 5.32 -14.68
C PRO A 96 -4.74 6.80 -14.77
N ASP A 97 -4.95 7.56 -13.68
CA ASP A 97 -4.69 9.01 -13.63
C ASP A 97 -3.19 9.31 -13.53
N ILE A 98 -2.40 8.34 -13.05
CA ILE A 98 -0.96 8.47 -13.02
C ILE A 98 -0.42 7.98 -14.35
N LYS A 99 0.22 8.90 -15.08
CA LYS A 99 0.91 8.59 -16.32
C LYS A 99 2.38 8.32 -16.05
N TYR A 100 2.99 7.56 -16.94
CA TYR A 100 4.40 7.20 -16.90
C TYR A 100 5.06 7.48 -18.24
N SER A 101 6.39 7.62 -18.22
CA SER A 101 7.18 7.83 -19.43
C SER A 101 6.91 6.74 -20.46
N GLY A 102 6.69 7.14 -21.71
CA GLY A 102 6.36 6.23 -22.81
C GLY A 102 4.89 5.80 -22.89
N GLU A 103 4.06 6.07 -21.87
CA GLU A 103 2.60 5.90 -21.96
C GLU A 103 2.00 7.14 -22.63
N GLY A 104 1.57 7.04 -23.89
CA GLY A 104 0.88 8.14 -24.58
C GLY A 104 1.71 9.41 -24.79
N GLY A 105 3.05 9.30 -24.83
CA GLY A 105 3.95 10.43 -25.09
C GLY A 105 4.19 11.36 -23.88
N ASN A 106 3.95 10.89 -22.65
CA ASN A 106 4.22 11.69 -21.46
C ASN A 106 5.73 11.82 -21.21
N GLU A 107 6.21 13.06 -21.20
CA GLU A 107 7.59 13.45 -20.92
C GLU A 107 7.66 14.19 -19.58
N TYR A 108 8.63 13.83 -18.73
CA TYR A 108 8.83 14.46 -17.43
C TYR A 108 10.13 15.24 -17.46
N PHE A 109 10.13 16.47 -16.95
CA PHE A 109 11.32 17.32 -16.88
C PHE A 109 11.62 17.70 -15.44
N TYR A 110 12.88 17.54 -15.02
CA TYR A 110 13.39 18.01 -13.74
C TYR A 110 14.65 18.84 -13.97
N ASN A 111 14.67 20.08 -13.46
CA ASN A 111 15.75 21.05 -13.70
C ASN A 111 16.13 21.19 -15.19
N GLY A 112 15.12 21.22 -16.07
CA GLY A 112 15.30 21.37 -17.53
C GLY A 112 15.86 20.14 -18.24
N ARG A 113 15.99 19.00 -17.57
CA ARG A 113 16.39 17.72 -18.19
C ARG A 113 15.23 16.75 -18.18
N GLU A 114 15.06 16.02 -19.28
CA GLU A 114 14.11 14.93 -19.33
C GLU A 114 14.49 13.86 -18.30
N VAL A 115 13.50 13.37 -17.57
CA VAL A 115 13.61 12.32 -16.57
C VAL A 115 12.73 11.16 -17.00
N PHE A 116 13.33 9.99 -17.09
CA PHE A 116 12.57 8.77 -17.34
C PHE A 116 11.88 8.31 -16.06
N MET A 117 10.55 8.30 -16.06
CA MET A 117 9.71 7.85 -14.95
C MET A 117 8.88 6.65 -15.40
N PRO A 118 9.43 5.42 -15.33
CA PRO A 118 8.71 4.22 -15.74
C PRO A 118 7.59 3.88 -14.76
N LYS A 119 6.60 3.14 -15.25
CA LYS A 119 5.58 2.54 -14.40
C LYS A 119 6.24 1.56 -13.43
N PRO A 120 6.01 1.69 -12.12
CA PRO A 120 6.61 0.78 -11.15
C PRO A 120 6.04 -0.62 -11.30
N THR A 121 6.86 -1.60 -10.96
CA THR A 121 6.45 -3.00 -10.86
C THR A 121 5.87 -3.32 -9.48
N ILE A 122 5.13 -4.42 -9.40
CA ILE A 122 4.59 -4.92 -8.13
C ILE A 122 5.71 -5.21 -7.11
N ASP A 123 6.85 -5.72 -7.58
CA ASP A 123 8.01 -6.04 -6.74
C ASP A 123 8.67 -4.78 -6.18
N GLU A 124 8.85 -3.75 -6.99
CA GLU A 124 9.41 -2.47 -6.51
C GLU A 124 8.53 -1.85 -5.43
N GLN A 125 7.21 -1.89 -5.60
CA GLN A 125 6.29 -1.34 -4.60
C GLN A 125 6.23 -2.19 -3.34
N TYR A 126 6.29 -3.51 -3.48
CA TYR A 126 6.44 -4.42 -2.35
C TYR A 126 7.64 -4.04 -1.48
N PHE A 127 8.83 -3.93 -2.08
CA PHE A 127 10.04 -3.58 -1.36
C PHE A 127 10.01 -2.15 -0.80
N LYS A 128 9.38 -1.21 -1.51
CA LYS A 128 9.23 0.18 -1.07
C LYS A 128 8.38 0.30 0.19
N VAL A 129 7.26 -0.42 0.27
CA VAL A 129 6.42 -0.46 1.47
C VAL A 129 7.15 -1.19 2.60
N LYS A 130 7.72 -2.37 2.31
CA LYS A 130 8.47 -3.16 3.29
C LYS A 130 9.59 -2.34 3.95
N LYS A 131 10.41 -1.66 3.15
CA LYS A 131 11.50 -0.82 3.63
C LYS A 131 11.01 0.36 4.48
N GLY A 132 9.88 0.98 4.13
CA GLY A 132 9.25 2.03 4.92
C GLY A 132 8.92 1.54 6.32
N ILE A 133 8.21 0.41 6.42
CA ILE A 133 7.85 -0.21 7.70
C ILE A 133 9.10 -0.57 8.53
N GLU A 134 10.08 -1.21 7.91
CA GLU A 134 11.31 -1.65 8.60
C GLU A 134 12.12 -0.47 9.17
N GLN A 135 12.16 0.67 8.46
CA GLN A 135 12.84 1.87 8.97
C GLN A 135 12.21 2.42 10.25
N TYR A 136 10.90 2.22 10.44
CA TYR A 136 10.18 2.65 11.64
C TYR A 136 10.15 1.62 12.76
N ALA A 137 10.30 0.33 12.44
CA ALA A 137 10.36 -0.76 13.42
C ALA A 137 11.76 -0.96 14.03
N LEU A 138 12.82 -0.45 13.37
CA LEU A 138 14.21 -0.52 13.85
C LEU A 138 14.68 0.76 14.57
N ARG A 139 13.78 1.72 14.80
CA ARG A 139 14.01 2.97 15.55
C ARG A 139 13.09 3.08 16.75
#